data_AF-A0A2S6ILF9-F1
#
_entry.id   AF-A0A2S6ILF9-F1
#
_cell.length_a   1.000
_cell.length_b   1.000
_cell.length_c   1.000
_cell.angle_alpha   90.00
_cell.angle_beta   90.00
_cell.angle_gamma   90.00
#
_symmetry.space_group_name_H-M   'P 1'
#
loop_
_entity.id
_entity.type
_entity.pdbx_description
1 polymer ?
#
loop_
_entity_poly.entity_id
_entity_poly.type
_entity_poly.pdbx_seq_one_letter_code
_entity_poly.pdbx_strand_id
1 'polypeptide(L)'
;MTLEQFLTDILFKDLDYKVTEDGVHVFPSESFREVIERSMKNGVGMYKVLVWKNDEVEQVLTHDQFLKKATDLRWAKTAYFKYAREDANYHFSGEFKVSEKLLQRAALFVPKVKKKDEEEE
;
A
#
# COMPACT_ATOMS: atom_id res chain seq x y z
N MET A 1 4.22 -15.23 -6.78
CA MET A 1 4.54 -13.90 -6.25
C MET A 1 3.93 -13.81 -4.87
N THR A 2 4.71 -13.38 -3.88
CA THR A 2 4.22 -13.20 -2.50
C THR A 2 3.44 -11.90 -2.36
N LEU A 3 2.77 -11.70 -1.22
CA LEU A 3 2.10 -10.43 -0.91
C LEU A 3 3.10 -9.27 -0.91
N GLU A 4 4.22 -9.42 -0.22
CA GLU A 4 5.25 -8.38 -0.12
C GLU A 4 5.79 -8.00 -1.49
N GLN A 5 6.13 -8.97 -2.34
CA GLN A 5 6.55 -8.72 -3.72
C GLN A 5 5.48 -7.99 -4.53
N PHE A 6 4.20 -8.36 -4.39
CA PHE A 6 3.12 -7.62 -5.05
C PHE A 6 3.14 -6.15 -4.63
N LEU A 7 3.27 -5.90 -3.32
CA LEU A 7 3.27 -4.55 -2.80
C LEU A 7 4.49 -3.77 -3.30
N THR A 8 5.70 -4.30 -3.18
CA THR A 8 6.94 -3.58 -3.54
C THR A 8 7.14 -3.43 -5.05
N ASP A 9 6.91 -4.49 -5.84
CA ASP A 9 7.21 -4.49 -7.28
C ASP A 9 6.09 -3.88 -8.13
N ILE A 10 4.86 -3.76 -7.59
CA ILE A 10 3.70 -3.26 -8.33
C ILE A 10 3.12 -2.00 -7.70
N LEU A 11 2.77 -2.03 -6.41
CA LEU A 11 2.12 -0.86 -5.79
C LEU A 11 3.13 0.23 -5.42
N PHE A 12 4.24 -0.13 -4.80
CA PHE A 12 5.23 0.80 -4.23
C PHE A 12 6.39 1.07 -5.19
N LYS A 13 6.33 0.51 -6.39
CA LYS A 13 7.38 0.63 -7.39
C LYS A 13 7.72 2.10 -7.68
N ASP A 14 8.99 2.46 -7.58
CA ASP A 14 9.49 3.82 -7.81
C ASP A 14 8.88 4.88 -6.87
N LEU A 15 8.42 4.49 -5.68
CA LEU A 15 7.90 5.40 -4.65
C LEU A 15 8.83 5.47 -3.45
N ASP A 16 8.93 6.66 -2.84
CA ASP A 16 9.59 6.84 -1.56
C ASP A 16 8.75 6.26 -0.42
N TYR A 17 9.38 5.46 0.44
CA TYR A 17 8.80 4.98 1.69
C TYR A 17 9.88 4.59 2.69
N LYS A 18 9.51 4.57 3.96
CA LYS A 18 10.29 4.01 5.07
C LYS A 18 9.61 2.74 5.57
N VAL A 19 10.37 1.83 6.18
CA VAL A 19 9.83 0.64 6.83
C VAL A 19 10.10 0.75 8.32
N THR A 20 9.08 0.64 9.15
CA THR A 20 9.21 0.66 10.61
C THR A 20 9.79 -0.66 11.13
N GLU A 21 10.18 -0.71 12.41
CA GLU A 21 10.64 -1.94 13.06
C GLU A 21 9.59 -3.06 13.02
N ASP A 22 8.29 -2.70 13.06
CA ASP A 22 7.16 -3.62 12.92
C ASP A 22 6.86 -4.03 11.46
N GLY A 23 7.68 -3.61 10.49
CA GLY A 23 7.50 -3.92 9.07
C GLY A 23 6.40 -3.11 8.37
N VAL A 24 5.96 -1.99 8.96
CA VAL A 24 4.94 -1.12 8.35
C VAL A 24 5.58 -0.18 7.35
N HIS A 25 5.00 -0.11 6.15
CA HIS A 25 5.47 0.78 5.10
C HIS A 25 4.85 2.16 5.29
N VAL A 26 5.68 3.17 5.55
CA VAL A 26 5.28 4.56 5.83
C VAL A 26 5.71 5.44 4.67
N PHE A 27 4.74 6.12 4.08
CA PHE A 27 4.89 6.89 2.85
C PHE A 27 4.72 8.38 3.13
N PRO A 28 5.49 9.26 2.47
CA PRO A 28 5.14 10.67 2.39
C PRO A 28 3.83 10.84 1.62
N SER A 29 3.18 11.99 1.80
CA SER A 29 1.86 12.29 1.24
C SER A 29 1.73 11.99 -0.27
N GLU A 30 2.69 12.43 -1.09
CA GLU A 30 2.64 12.24 -2.55
C GLU A 30 2.77 10.76 -2.95
N SER A 31 3.73 10.03 -2.36
CA SER A 31 3.88 8.59 -2.60
C SER A 31 2.62 7.84 -2.18
N PHE A 32 2.04 8.15 -1.01
CA PHE A 32 0.85 7.45 -0.54
C PHE A 32 -0.37 7.67 -1.44
N ARG A 33 -0.51 8.86 -2.00
CA ARG A 33 -1.55 9.14 -3.00
C ARG A 33 -1.43 8.19 -4.18
N GLU A 34 -0.23 8.03 -4.73
CA GLU A 34 0.02 7.12 -5.85
C GLU A 34 -0.26 5.66 -5.45
N VAL A 35 0.07 5.25 -4.22
CA VAL A 35 -0.30 3.93 -3.68
C VAL A 35 -1.82 3.71 -3.72
N ILE A 36 -2.62 4.69 -3.30
CA ILE A 36 -4.09 4.60 -3.38
C ILE A 36 -4.55 4.48 -4.83
N GLU A 37 -4.01 5.30 -5.74
CA GLU A 37 -4.40 5.29 -7.16
C GLU A 37 -4.03 3.97 -7.85
N ARG A 38 -2.86 3.40 -7.56
CA ARG A 38 -2.45 2.08 -8.06
C ARG A 38 -3.27 0.96 -7.44
N SER A 39 -3.61 1.06 -6.17
CA SER A 39 -4.48 0.08 -5.51
C SER A 39 -5.87 0.05 -6.15
N MET A 40 -6.43 1.22 -6.50
CA MET A 40 -7.70 1.32 -7.23
C MET A 40 -7.62 0.63 -8.61
N LYS A 41 -6.54 0.90 -9.38
CA LYS A 41 -6.33 0.31 -10.71
C LYS A 41 -6.18 -1.21 -10.67
N ASN A 42 -5.51 -1.72 -9.64
CA ASN A 42 -5.24 -3.15 -9.47
C ASN A 42 -6.37 -3.90 -8.71
N GLY A 43 -7.38 -3.21 -8.21
CA GLY A 43 -8.45 -3.81 -7.42
C GLY A 43 -7.99 -4.32 -6.04
N VAL A 44 -6.95 -3.70 -5.48
CA VAL A 44 -6.46 -3.95 -4.12
C VAL A 44 -7.34 -3.20 -3.14
N GLY A 45 -7.77 -3.86 -2.07
CA GLY A 45 -8.50 -3.22 -0.99
C GLY A 45 -7.55 -2.67 0.09
N MET A 46 -8.09 -1.83 0.96
CA MET A 46 -7.45 -1.41 2.20
C MET A 46 -8.44 -1.57 3.34
N TYR A 47 -7.96 -2.02 4.49
CA TYR A 47 -8.75 -2.08 5.72
C TYR A 47 -8.59 -0.82 6.57
N LYS A 48 -7.36 -0.33 6.66
CA LYS A 48 -6.98 0.80 7.49
C LYS A 48 -6.02 1.74 6.76
N VAL A 49 -6.12 3.03 7.08
CA VAL A 49 -5.14 4.06 6.78
C VAL A 49 -4.64 4.59 8.11
N LEU A 50 -3.34 4.48 8.34
CA LEU A 50 -2.67 5.05 9.52
C LEU A 50 -2.08 6.39 9.11
N VAL A 51 -2.28 7.41 9.94
CA VAL A 51 -1.74 8.75 9.77
C VAL A 51 -0.65 8.95 10.82
N TRP A 52 0.53 9.34 10.36
CA TRP A 52 1.73 9.46 11.16
C TRP A 52 2.22 10.89 11.21
N LYS A 53 2.66 11.33 12.39
CA LYS A 53 3.33 12.62 12.61
C LYS A 53 4.48 12.41 13.58
N ASN A 54 5.66 12.92 13.26
CA ASN A 54 6.87 12.76 14.07
C ASN A 54 7.13 11.28 14.48
N ASP A 55 6.97 10.35 13.53
CA ASP A 55 7.15 8.90 13.72
C ASP A 55 6.15 8.24 14.69
N GLU A 56 5.09 8.94 15.11
CA GLU A 56 4.00 8.41 15.93
C GLU A 56 2.68 8.31 15.14
N VAL A 57 1.87 7.29 15.41
CA VAL A 57 0.53 7.16 14.82
C VAL A 57 -0.42 8.15 15.50
N GLU A 58 -0.76 9.22 14.81
CA GLU A 58 -1.70 10.23 15.30
C GLU A 58 -3.15 9.79 15.13
N GLN A 59 -3.44 9.05 14.06
CA GLN A 59 -4.80 8.55 13.80
C GLN A 59 -4.83 7.24 13.03
N VAL A 60 -5.84 6.42 13.33
CA VAL A 60 -6.18 5.22 12.55
C VAL A 60 -7.59 5.36 11.97
N LEU A 61 -7.69 5.30 10.65
CA LEU A 61 -8.93 5.41 9.90
C LEU A 61 -9.27 4.06 9.27
N THR A 62 -10.50 3.59 9.41
CA THR A 62 -10.92 2.27 8.89
C THR A 62 -12.08 2.40 7.91
N HIS A 63 -12.18 1.48 6.96
CA HIS A 63 -13.26 1.52 5.97
C HIS A 63 -14.66 1.50 6.58
N ASP A 64 -14.83 0.84 7.74
CA ASP A 64 -16.11 0.76 8.46
C ASP A 64 -16.57 2.13 8.96
N GLN A 65 -15.65 3.00 9.40
CA GLN A 65 -15.99 4.38 9.81
C GLN A 65 -16.59 5.19 8.66
N PHE A 66 -16.27 4.83 7.41
CA PHE A 66 -16.80 5.47 6.21
C PHE A 66 -18.01 4.73 5.63
N LEU A 67 -18.46 3.64 6.26
CA LEU A 67 -19.54 2.77 5.78
C LEU A 67 -19.27 2.27 4.34
N LYS A 68 -18.00 1.98 4.04
CA LYS A 68 -17.55 1.47 2.74
C LYS A 68 -16.94 0.09 2.87
N LYS A 69 -16.89 -0.63 1.74
CA LYS A 69 -16.13 -1.88 1.64
C LYS A 69 -14.64 -1.56 1.59
N ALA A 70 -13.81 -2.46 2.12
CA ALA A 70 -12.35 -2.36 2.01
C ALA A 70 -11.85 -2.15 0.56
N THR A 71 -12.55 -2.72 -0.43
CA THR A 71 -12.22 -2.58 -1.86
C THR A 71 -12.68 -1.27 -2.49
N ASP A 72 -13.53 -0.47 -1.81
CA ASP A 72 -13.97 0.83 -2.29
C ASP A 72 -13.04 1.95 -1.79
N LEU A 73 -11.84 2.04 -2.36
CA LEU A 73 -10.79 2.95 -1.90
C LEU A 73 -11.11 4.44 -2.00
N ARG A 74 -12.31 4.83 -2.47
CA ARG A 74 -12.80 6.21 -2.32
C ARG A 74 -12.82 6.64 -0.84
N TRP A 75 -13.03 5.68 0.08
CA TRP A 75 -12.91 5.95 1.52
C TRP A 75 -11.47 6.29 1.90
N ALA A 76 -10.49 5.49 1.47
CA ALA A 76 -9.07 5.71 1.77
C ALA A 76 -8.56 7.03 1.16
N LYS A 77 -8.99 7.35 -0.06
CA LYS A 77 -8.70 8.63 -0.72
C LYS A 77 -9.25 9.82 0.07
N THR A 78 -10.49 9.72 0.57
CA THR A 78 -11.10 10.75 1.42
C THR A 78 -10.35 10.90 2.75
N ALA A 79 -10.02 9.78 3.38
CA ALA A 79 -9.26 9.71 4.62
C ALA A 79 -7.89 10.40 4.47
N TYR A 80 -7.14 10.04 3.44
CA TYR A 80 -5.86 10.66 3.09
C TYR A 80 -6.00 12.18 2.87
N PHE A 81 -6.95 12.62 2.04
CA PHE A 81 -7.09 14.03 1.68
C PHE A 81 -7.42 14.94 2.87
N LYS A 82 -8.09 14.41 3.89
CA LYS A 82 -8.39 15.16 5.11
C LYS A 82 -7.07 15.67 5.74
N TYR A 83 -6.15 14.75 6.03
CA TYR A 83 -4.89 15.06 6.72
C TYR A 83 -3.84 15.67 5.78
N ALA A 84 -3.76 15.20 4.54
CA ALA A 84 -2.80 15.73 3.55
C ALA A 84 -3.03 17.21 3.22
N ARG A 85 -4.25 17.73 3.45
CA ARG A 85 -4.56 19.17 3.31
C ARG A 85 -4.28 19.97 4.57
N GLU A 86 -4.26 19.32 5.73
CA GLU A 86 -4.01 19.98 7.02
C GLU A 86 -2.52 20.27 7.20
N ASP A 87 -1.64 19.31 6.88
CA ASP A 87 -0.20 19.47 7.02
C ASP A 87 0.55 18.57 6.01
N ALA A 88 1.57 19.13 5.36
CA ALA A 88 2.40 18.38 4.41
C ALA A 88 3.36 17.41 5.10
N ASN A 89 3.58 17.55 6.42
CA ASN A 89 4.48 16.70 7.20
C ASN A 89 3.85 15.36 7.61
N TYR A 90 2.55 15.16 7.36
CA TYR A 90 1.92 13.88 7.62
C TYR A 90 2.46 12.79 6.69
N HIS A 91 2.73 11.63 7.30
CA HIS A 91 3.03 10.41 6.59
C HIS A 91 1.87 9.42 6.75
N PHE A 92 1.84 8.41 5.89
CA PHE A 92 0.69 7.52 5.78
C PHE A 92 1.11 6.07 5.57
N SER A 93 0.31 5.16 6.10
CA SER A 93 0.44 3.73 5.83
C SER A 93 -0.92 3.10 5.55
N GLY A 94 -0.92 1.97 4.84
CA GLY A 94 -2.12 1.21 4.53
C GLY A 94 -2.03 -0.23 5.04
N GLU A 95 -3.14 -0.74 5.56
CA GLU A 95 -3.32 -2.18 5.78
C GLU A 95 -4.03 -2.77 4.54
N PHE A 96 -3.27 -3.43 3.66
CA PHE A 96 -3.75 -3.84 2.34
C PHE A 96 -4.48 -5.19 2.37
N LYS A 97 -5.49 -5.33 1.51
CA LYS A 97 -6.18 -6.59 1.21
C LYS A 97 -5.93 -6.96 -0.25
N VAL A 98 -5.04 -7.92 -0.46
CA VAL A 98 -4.76 -8.50 -1.78
C VAL A 98 -5.32 -9.92 -1.83
N SER A 99 -6.09 -10.26 -2.86
CA SER A 99 -6.63 -11.62 -3.02
C SER A 99 -5.61 -12.55 -3.67
N GLU A 100 -5.64 -13.85 -3.35
CA GLU A 100 -4.77 -14.85 -3.98
C GLU A 100 -4.91 -14.87 -5.51
N LYS A 101 -6.13 -14.70 -6.02
CA LYS A 101 -6.37 -14.61 -7.47
C LYS A 101 -5.63 -13.45 -8.12
N LEU A 102 -5.52 -12.32 -7.41
CA LEU A 102 -4.77 -11.15 -7.90
C LEU A 102 -3.26 -11.42 -7.88
N LEU A 103 -2.74 -12.05 -6.83
CA LEU A 103 -1.35 -12.48 -6.73
C LEU A 103 -0.97 -13.45 -7.87
N GLN A 104 -1.82 -14.43 -8.14
CA GLN A 104 -1.64 -15.39 -9.24
C GLN A 104 -1.64 -14.70 -10.61
N ARG A 105 -2.60 -13.81 -10.85
CA ARG A 105 -2.67 -13.06 -12.13
C ARG A 105 -1.43 -12.21 -12.37
N ALA A 106 -0.95 -11.50 -11.34
CA ALA A 106 0.26 -10.72 -11.46
C ALA A 106 1.50 -11.60 -11.67
N ALA A 107 1.59 -12.76 -11.01
CA ALA A 107 2.67 -13.73 -11.22
C ALA A 107 2.72 -14.32 -12.65
N LEU A 108 1.60 -14.34 -13.38
CA LEU A 108 1.54 -14.77 -14.78
C LEU A 108 2.03 -13.68 -15.74
N PHE A 109 1.86 -12.40 -15.38
CA PHE A 109 2.16 -11.26 -16.25
C PHE A 109 3.57 -10.70 -16.05
N VAL A 110 4.15 -10.90 -14.86
CA VAL A 110 5.59 -10.66 -14.65
C VAL A 110 6.34 -11.75 -15.42
N PRO A 111 7.08 -11.42 -16.50
CA PRO A 111 7.89 -12.42 -17.19
C PRO A 111 8.81 -13.04 -16.14
N LYS A 112 8.75 -14.36 -15.99
CA LYS A 112 9.67 -15.09 -15.13
C LYS A 112 11.07 -14.87 -15.70
N VAL A 113 11.79 -13.88 -15.16
CA VAL A 113 13.25 -13.88 -15.28
C VAL A 113 13.65 -15.18 -14.62
N LYS A 114 14.16 -16.13 -15.41
CA LYS A 114 14.79 -17.33 -14.87
C LYS A 114 15.87 -16.81 -13.93
N LYS A 115 15.64 -16.85 -12.61
CA LYS A 115 16.77 -16.96 -11.70
C LYS A 115 17.43 -18.26 -12.13
N LYS A 116 18.57 -18.11 -12.79
CA LYS A 116 19.48 -19.21 -13.03
C LYS A 116 19.82 -19.66 -11.62
N ASP A 117 19.31 -20.83 -11.25
CA ASP A 117 19.70 -21.52 -10.03
C ASP A 117 21.23 -21.42 -9.92
N GLU A 118 21.72 -20.80 -8.85
CA GLU A 118 23.06 -21.11 -8.34
C GLU A 118 22.97 -22.55 -7.83
N GLU A 119 22.99 -23.49 -8.78
CA GLU A 119 23.77 -24.71 -8.62
C GLU A 119 25.23 -24.27 -8.55
N GLU A 120 25.87 -24.51 -7.42
CA GLU A 120 27.32 -24.66 -7.14
C GLU A 120 27.47 -24.37 -5.63
N GLU A 121 27.90 -25.25 -4.74
CA GLU A 121 28.38 -26.63 -4.79
C GLU A 121 28.33 -27.16 -3.34
#